data_AF-A0A951VC77-F1
#
_entry.id   AF-A0A951VC77-F1
#
_cell.length_a   1.000
_cell.length_b   1.000
_cell.length_c   1.000
_cell.angle_alpha   90.00
_cell.angle_beta   90.00
_cell.angle_gamma   90.00
#
_symmetry.space_group_name_H-M   'P 1'
#
loop_
_entity.id
_entity.type
_entity.pdbx_description
1 polymer ?
#
loop_
_entity_poly.entity_id
_entity_poly.type
_entity_poly.pdbx_seq_one_letter_code
_entity_poly.pdbx_strand_id
1 'polypeptide(L)'
;MSGLRIEDFTYELPPERIASFPLEKRDQSRLLVCKEPEITSSRFHKLADFLEPGSLMVLNNTRVVQARLEFFKETGARIEIFCLEPLTPVTDVQQALGHLSPVTWQCLVGNAKKWKNGQLSLENKVSELKLSAEMLSRKGEEFEIAFSWQPGSLSFGEVLEQAGKTPLPPYITREASEGDKKTYQTVFAKDDGSVAAPTAGLHFTPEVFKSLGLKGIDHRFLTLHVGAGTFKPVSCHTIGGHQMHSEQFLVDRSLVEALINHQGKVIGVGTTSMRTLESLYWLGLKLLNGYRPGNDPAQIGQWEPYLPGLKPEPKEALKAIIDWFERNGVNALQGETSLIIVPGYKFRLVDVLVTNFHQPRSTLLLLVAAFAGPVWKAAYQFALNNDFRFLSYGDSCLFFRNEKES
;
A
#
# COMPACT_ATOMS: atom_id res chain seq x y z
N MET A 1 4.34 5.80 -24.44
CA MET A 1 4.23 5.42 -23.02
C MET A 1 3.77 3.96 -22.84
N SER A 2 2.84 3.45 -23.65
CA SER A 2 2.36 2.06 -23.60
C SER A 2 3.41 0.99 -23.97
N GLY A 3 4.48 1.35 -24.69
CA GLY A 3 5.53 0.42 -25.14
C GLY A 3 6.66 0.15 -24.15
N LEU A 4 6.60 0.69 -22.92
CA LEU A 4 7.60 0.44 -21.90
C LEU A 4 7.56 -1.05 -21.49
N ARG A 5 8.69 -1.74 -21.63
CA ARG A 5 8.81 -3.18 -21.34
C ARG A 5 9.15 -3.38 -19.87
N ILE A 6 8.35 -4.18 -19.17
CA ILE A 6 8.59 -4.48 -17.75
C ILE A 6 9.89 -5.27 -17.53
N GLU A 7 10.34 -5.98 -18.56
CA GLU A 7 11.58 -6.75 -18.58
C GLU A 7 12.83 -5.87 -18.41
N ASP A 8 12.78 -4.58 -18.77
CA ASP A 8 13.89 -3.63 -18.62
C ASP A 8 14.07 -3.15 -17.16
N PHE A 9 13.07 -3.42 -16.33
CA PHE A 9 13.02 -3.06 -14.90
C PHE A 9 13.22 -4.32 -14.08
N THR A 10 14.41 -4.88 -14.22
CA THR A 10 14.81 -6.13 -13.56
C THR A 10 16.20 -5.97 -12.97
N TYR A 11 16.50 -6.79 -11.98
CA TYR A 11 17.82 -6.98 -11.38
C TYR A 11 17.87 -8.39 -10.78
N GLU A 12 19.07 -8.90 -10.51
CA GLU A 12 19.23 -10.19 -9.84
C GLU A 12 19.00 -10.01 -8.34
N LEU A 13 17.98 -10.68 -7.80
CA LEU A 13 17.66 -10.69 -6.37
C LEU A 13 17.91 -12.09 -5.81
N PRO A 14 19.06 -12.35 -5.17
CA PRO A 14 19.33 -13.63 -4.54
C PRO A 14 18.37 -13.89 -3.37
N PRO A 15 17.84 -15.11 -3.19
CA PRO A 15 16.90 -15.43 -2.12
C PRO A 15 17.41 -15.08 -0.71
N GLU A 16 18.72 -15.19 -0.47
CA GLU A 16 19.38 -14.86 0.80
C GLU A 16 19.34 -13.36 1.15
N ARG A 17 19.06 -12.49 0.16
CA ARG A 17 18.86 -11.05 0.38
C ARG A 17 17.44 -10.73 0.84
N ILE A 18 16.48 -11.65 0.73
CA ILE A 18 15.09 -11.43 1.12
C ILE A 18 14.95 -11.65 2.64
N ALA A 19 14.61 -10.58 3.37
CA ALA A 19 14.41 -10.68 4.81
C ALA A 19 13.09 -11.40 5.15
N SER A 20 13.16 -12.56 5.80
CA SER A 20 11.98 -13.29 6.29
C SER A 20 11.42 -12.75 7.62
N PHE A 21 12.23 -12.01 8.38
CA PHE A 21 11.86 -11.39 9.65
C PHE A 21 12.41 -9.97 9.74
N PRO A 22 11.70 -9.04 10.42
CA PRO A 22 12.24 -7.73 10.71
C PRO A 22 13.35 -7.83 11.76
N LEU A 23 14.15 -6.76 11.89
CA LEU A 23 15.04 -6.61 13.04
C LEU A 23 14.21 -6.38 14.31
N GLU A 24 14.73 -6.82 15.45
CA GLU A 24 14.11 -6.59 16.76
C GLU A 24 13.93 -5.09 17.03
N LYS A 25 14.99 -4.31 16.81
CA LYS A 25 14.94 -2.84 16.74
C LYS A 25 14.86 -2.40 15.29
N ARG A 26 13.66 -2.05 14.84
CA ARG A 26 13.36 -1.81 13.41
C ARG A 26 14.11 -0.62 12.84
N ASP A 27 14.35 0.43 13.64
CA ASP A 27 15.10 1.62 13.24
C ASP A 27 16.63 1.40 13.13
N GLN A 28 17.12 0.20 13.49
CA GLN A 28 18.50 -0.22 13.24
C GLN A 28 18.69 -0.80 11.84
N SER A 29 17.62 -0.88 11.04
CA SER A 29 17.71 -1.24 9.63
C SER A 29 18.59 -0.24 8.88
N ARG A 30 19.11 -0.68 7.74
CA ARG A 30 19.98 0.18 6.92
C ARG A 30 19.12 1.17 6.15
N LEU A 31 19.70 2.34 5.91
CA LEU A 31 19.14 3.35 5.04
C LEU A 31 20.11 3.60 3.89
N LEU A 32 19.72 3.25 2.67
CA LEU A 32 20.39 3.71 1.47
C LEU A 32 19.97 5.16 1.22
N VAL A 33 20.92 6.07 1.10
CA VAL A 33 20.64 7.48 0.79
C VAL A 33 21.16 7.77 -0.61
N CYS A 34 20.25 8.13 -1.51
CA CYS A 34 20.54 8.41 -2.90
C CYS A 34 20.25 9.88 -3.19
N LYS A 35 21.27 10.72 -3.07
CA LYS A 35 21.24 12.14 -3.41
C LYS A 35 22.16 12.35 -4.59
N GLU A 36 21.62 12.28 -5.80
CA GLU A 36 22.41 12.23 -7.05
C GLU A 36 23.53 13.29 -7.06
N PRO A 37 24.77 12.91 -7.41
CA PRO A 37 25.22 11.59 -7.89
C PRO A 37 25.64 10.61 -6.77
N GLU A 38 25.52 10.99 -5.50
CA GLU A 38 26.05 10.22 -4.37
C GLU A 38 25.06 9.16 -3.88
N ILE A 39 25.58 7.95 -3.69
CA ILE A 39 24.88 6.82 -3.08
C ILE A 39 25.67 6.40 -1.86
N THR A 40 25.06 6.54 -0.68
CA THR A 40 25.70 6.23 0.60
C THR A 40 24.81 5.32 1.45
N SER A 41 25.37 4.79 2.54
CA SER A 41 24.62 4.00 3.52
C SER A 41 24.66 4.65 4.89
N SER A 42 23.52 4.61 5.58
CA SER A 42 23.35 5.03 6.96
C SER A 42 22.48 4.01 7.72
N ARG A 43 21.97 4.41 8.87
CA ARG A 43 20.96 3.68 9.66
C ARG A 43 19.65 4.45 9.64
N PHE A 44 18.53 3.73 9.70
CA PHE A 44 17.21 4.34 9.61
C PHE A 44 16.94 5.32 10.76
N HIS A 45 17.43 5.05 11.97
CA HIS A 45 17.31 5.98 13.10
C HIS A 45 17.96 7.37 12.86
N LYS A 46 18.81 7.51 11.83
CA LYS A 46 19.41 8.78 11.39
C LYS A 46 18.64 9.47 10.25
N LEU A 47 17.43 9.00 9.91
CA LEU A 47 16.64 9.54 8.81
C LEU A 47 16.52 11.08 8.86
N ALA A 48 16.30 11.64 10.05
CA ALA A 48 16.16 13.08 10.26
C ALA A 48 17.40 13.90 9.82
N ASP A 49 18.60 13.31 9.82
CA ASP A 49 19.84 14.00 9.45
C ASP A 49 19.88 14.37 7.96
N PHE A 50 19.12 13.66 7.12
CA PHE A 50 19.08 13.83 5.67
C PHE A 50 17.90 14.69 5.19
N LEU A 51 17.05 15.15 6.11
CA LEU A 51 15.81 15.86 5.80
C LEU A 51 15.90 17.33 6.23
N GLU A 52 15.23 18.18 5.46
CA GLU A 52 15.22 19.63 5.68
C GLU A 52 14.16 20.01 6.74
N PRO A 53 14.48 20.91 7.70
CA PRO A 53 13.48 21.48 8.61
C PRO A 53 12.31 22.11 7.87
N GLY A 54 11.10 22.08 8.45
CA GLY A 54 9.88 22.60 7.82
C GLY A 54 9.29 21.69 6.75
N SER A 55 9.92 20.53 6.49
CA SER A 55 9.36 19.48 5.63
C SER A 55 8.14 18.82 6.25
N LEU A 56 7.25 18.31 5.40
CA LEU A 56 6.04 17.59 5.78
C LEU A 56 6.16 16.12 5.36
N MET A 57 6.13 15.22 6.34
CA MET A 57 6.14 13.78 6.11
C MET A 57 4.73 13.22 6.11
N VAL A 58 4.40 12.39 5.12
CA VAL A 58 3.07 11.77 5.00
C VAL A 58 3.19 10.25 4.98
N LEU A 59 2.48 9.60 5.89
CA LEU A 59 2.53 8.16 6.11
C LEU A 59 1.15 7.52 5.94
N ASN A 60 1.12 6.27 5.46
CA ASN A 60 -0.10 5.46 5.43
C ASN A 60 -0.33 4.78 6.79
N ASN A 61 -1.40 5.15 7.47
CA ASN A 61 -1.76 4.62 8.79
C ASN A 61 -2.67 3.37 8.75
N THR A 62 -2.86 2.76 7.57
CA THR A 62 -3.70 1.57 7.48
C THR A 62 -3.19 0.42 8.35
N ARG A 63 -4.14 -0.33 8.91
CA ARG A 63 -3.93 -1.50 9.74
C ARG A 63 -4.25 -2.76 8.96
N VAL A 64 -3.36 -3.75 9.09
CA VAL A 64 -3.45 -5.02 8.40
C VAL A 64 -4.47 -5.91 9.10
N VAL A 65 -5.44 -6.41 8.36
CA VAL A 65 -6.40 -7.38 8.85
C VAL A 65 -5.88 -8.81 8.63
N GLN A 66 -6.29 -9.74 9.50
CA GLN A 66 -5.93 -11.16 9.41
C GLN A 66 -6.72 -11.87 8.28
N ALA A 67 -6.56 -11.40 7.05
CA ALA A 67 -7.39 -11.78 5.90
C ALA A 67 -7.06 -13.16 5.30
N ARG A 68 -6.12 -13.93 5.86
CA ARG A 68 -5.79 -15.29 5.39
C ARG A 68 -6.45 -16.33 6.27
N LEU A 69 -7.45 -17.02 5.74
CA LEU A 69 -8.18 -18.11 6.40
C LEU A 69 -7.68 -19.48 5.90
N GLU A 70 -7.58 -20.44 6.81
CA GLU A 70 -7.17 -21.81 6.48
C GLU A 70 -8.27 -22.81 6.81
N PHE A 71 -8.76 -23.52 5.81
CA PHE A 71 -9.77 -24.56 5.96
C PHE A 71 -9.16 -25.93 5.68
N PHE A 72 -9.70 -26.96 6.32
CA PHE A 72 -9.31 -28.36 6.10
C PHE A 72 -10.54 -29.17 5.71
N LYS A 73 -10.47 -29.84 4.56
CA LYS A 73 -11.52 -30.80 4.16
C LYS A 73 -11.44 -32.06 5.02
N GLU A 74 -12.51 -32.84 5.07
CA GLU A 74 -12.53 -34.18 5.69
C GLU A 74 -11.42 -35.09 5.15
N THR A 75 -11.01 -34.90 3.89
CA THR A 75 -9.90 -35.62 3.26
C THR A 75 -8.51 -35.21 3.75
N GLY A 76 -8.41 -34.24 4.68
CA GLY A 76 -7.17 -33.64 5.16
C GLY A 76 -6.57 -32.59 4.23
N ALA A 77 -7.22 -32.27 3.10
CA ALA A 77 -6.72 -31.27 2.17
C ALA A 77 -6.87 -29.84 2.74
N ARG A 78 -5.75 -29.12 2.86
CA ARG A 78 -5.68 -27.69 3.22
C ARG A 78 -6.10 -26.81 2.04
N ILE A 79 -7.09 -25.95 2.27
CA ILE A 79 -7.56 -24.89 1.37
C ILE A 79 -7.30 -23.56 2.05
N GLU A 80 -6.61 -22.66 1.37
CA GLU A 80 -6.31 -21.33 1.91
C GLU A 80 -7.16 -20.30 1.18
N ILE A 81 -7.87 -19.46 1.92
CA ILE A 81 -8.67 -18.38 1.35
C ILE A 81 -8.07 -17.06 1.80
N PHE A 82 -7.70 -16.22 0.84
CA PHE A 82 -7.16 -14.89 1.10
C PHE A 82 -8.20 -13.86 0.69
N CYS A 83 -8.84 -13.23 1.68
CA CYS A 83 -9.84 -12.18 1.49
C CYS A 83 -9.16 -10.93 0.95
N LEU A 84 -9.71 -10.34 -0.11
CA LEU A 84 -9.10 -9.23 -0.82
C LEU A 84 -9.94 -7.95 -0.70
N GLU A 85 -11.16 -8.01 -1.23
CA GLU A 85 -12.04 -6.86 -1.40
C GLU A 85 -13.48 -7.30 -1.11
N PRO A 86 -14.26 -6.50 -0.38
CA PRO A 86 -15.66 -6.82 -0.11
C PRO A 86 -16.54 -6.57 -1.33
N LEU A 87 -17.57 -7.40 -1.50
CA LEU A 87 -18.52 -7.30 -2.60
C LEU A 87 -19.94 -6.99 -2.11
N THR A 88 -20.40 -7.71 -1.08
CA THR A 88 -21.73 -7.49 -0.47
C THR A 88 -21.65 -7.66 1.04
N PRO A 89 -22.44 -6.88 1.81
CA PRO A 89 -23.48 -5.93 1.37
C PRO A 89 -22.96 -4.55 0.94
N VAL A 90 -21.71 -4.23 1.24
CA VAL A 90 -21.07 -2.96 0.93
C VAL A 90 -19.67 -3.21 0.36
N THR A 91 -19.18 -2.29 -0.47
CA THR A 91 -17.84 -2.35 -1.10
C THR A 91 -16.80 -1.51 -0.36
N ASP A 92 -17.23 -0.69 0.60
CA ASP A 92 -16.35 0.01 1.53
C ASP A 92 -15.75 -1.00 2.52
N VAL A 93 -14.42 -1.01 2.61
CA VAL A 93 -13.71 -2.01 3.43
C VAL A 93 -14.03 -1.89 4.91
N GLN A 94 -14.09 -0.67 5.46
CA GLN A 94 -14.33 -0.48 6.90
C GLN A 94 -15.76 -0.90 7.27
N GLN A 95 -16.74 -0.50 6.48
CA GLN A 95 -18.13 -0.91 6.68
C GLN A 95 -18.30 -2.42 6.50
N ALA A 96 -17.62 -3.03 5.53
CA ALA A 96 -17.68 -4.47 5.30
C ALA A 96 -17.08 -5.28 6.46
N LEU A 97 -15.99 -4.79 7.07
CA LEU A 97 -15.41 -5.42 8.26
C LEU A 97 -16.31 -5.28 9.49
N GLY A 98 -17.07 -4.19 9.60
CA GLY A 98 -18.06 -4.00 10.66
C GLY A 98 -19.36 -4.79 10.48
N HIS A 99 -19.57 -5.43 9.32
CA HIS A 99 -20.82 -6.11 9.01
C HIS A 99 -20.95 -7.47 9.72
N LEU A 100 -22.18 -7.79 10.12
CA LEU A 100 -22.55 -9.10 10.66
C LEU A 100 -22.77 -10.12 9.54
N SER A 101 -22.87 -11.41 9.91
CA SER A 101 -23.10 -12.51 8.97
C SER A 101 -24.41 -12.34 8.17
N PRO A 102 -24.44 -12.65 6.86
CA PRO A 102 -23.33 -13.08 6.00
C PRO A 102 -22.65 -11.92 5.25
N VAL A 103 -21.44 -12.16 4.74
CA VAL A 103 -20.74 -11.24 3.82
C VAL A 103 -20.19 -12.00 2.62
N THR A 104 -20.00 -11.30 1.49
CA THR A 104 -19.35 -11.85 0.29
C THR A 104 -18.12 -11.05 -0.05
N TRP A 105 -17.01 -11.74 -0.29
CA TRP A 105 -15.73 -11.13 -0.60
C TRP A 105 -15.12 -11.76 -1.84
N GLN A 106 -14.41 -10.93 -2.60
CA GLN A 106 -13.47 -11.39 -3.61
C GLN A 106 -12.22 -11.92 -2.89
N CYS A 107 -11.78 -13.11 -3.29
CA CYS A 107 -10.72 -13.85 -2.63
C CYS A 107 -9.75 -14.49 -3.64
N LEU A 108 -8.52 -14.77 -3.21
CA LEU A 108 -7.66 -15.77 -3.85
C LEU A 108 -7.77 -17.08 -3.07
N VAL A 109 -7.78 -18.21 -3.79
CA VAL A 109 -7.88 -19.53 -3.17
C VAL A 109 -6.64 -20.36 -3.47
N GLY A 110 -5.83 -20.59 -2.43
CA GLY A 110 -4.73 -21.56 -2.44
C GLY A 110 -5.26 -22.99 -2.50
N ASN A 111 -4.61 -23.85 -3.27
CA ASN A 111 -5.05 -25.23 -3.54
C ASN A 111 -6.48 -25.36 -4.11
N ALA A 112 -6.98 -24.35 -4.84
CA ALA A 112 -8.32 -24.32 -5.42
C ALA A 112 -8.71 -25.58 -6.22
N LYS A 113 -7.74 -26.27 -6.85
CA LYS A 113 -8.00 -27.54 -7.57
C LYS A 113 -8.62 -28.64 -6.69
N LYS A 114 -8.45 -28.57 -5.36
CA LYS A 114 -8.99 -29.52 -4.38
C LYS A 114 -10.37 -29.11 -3.81
N TRP A 115 -10.87 -27.92 -4.17
CA TRP A 115 -12.18 -27.40 -3.77
C TRP A 115 -13.01 -27.09 -5.02
N LYS A 116 -13.74 -28.12 -5.50
CA LYS A 116 -14.59 -27.99 -6.69
C LYS A 116 -15.99 -27.49 -6.34
N ASN A 117 -16.62 -28.14 -5.37
CA ASN A 117 -17.97 -27.83 -4.85
C ASN A 117 -17.99 -28.06 -3.32
N GLY A 118 -19.04 -27.57 -2.68
CA GLY A 118 -19.36 -27.81 -1.27
C GLY A 118 -18.89 -26.69 -0.35
N GLN A 119 -19.50 -26.63 0.83
CA GLN A 119 -19.15 -25.67 1.88
C GLN A 119 -17.91 -26.14 2.63
N LEU A 120 -17.03 -25.20 2.97
CA LEU A 120 -15.93 -25.41 3.91
C LEU A 120 -16.34 -24.89 5.28
N SER A 121 -15.93 -25.57 6.35
CA SER A 121 -16.18 -25.14 7.72
C SER A 121 -14.88 -25.11 8.53
N LEU A 122 -14.80 -24.16 9.44
CA LEU A 122 -13.76 -23.98 10.43
C LEU A 122 -14.43 -23.80 11.78
N GLU A 123 -14.03 -24.60 12.76
CA GLU A 123 -14.49 -24.47 14.14
C GLU A 123 -13.29 -24.11 15.04
N ASN A 124 -13.35 -22.94 15.66
CA ASN A 124 -12.44 -22.57 16.74
C ASN A 124 -13.07 -22.94 18.08
N LYS A 125 -12.62 -24.05 18.67
CA LYS A 125 -13.16 -24.55 19.95
C LYS A 125 -12.92 -23.60 21.13
N VAL A 126 -11.94 -22.70 21.05
CA VAL A 126 -11.61 -21.77 22.14
C VAL A 126 -12.55 -20.58 22.14
N SER A 127 -12.87 -20.03 20.96
CA SER A 127 -13.78 -18.89 20.84
C SER A 127 -15.23 -19.27 20.51
N GLU A 128 -15.52 -20.58 20.43
CA GLU A 128 -16.80 -21.14 19.98
C GLU A 128 -17.25 -20.65 18.59
N LEU A 129 -16.32 -20.10 17.80
CA LEU A 129 -16.57 -19.59 16.46
C LEU A 129 -16.73 -20.76 15.48
N LYS A 130 -17.85 -20.77 14.77
CA LYS A 130 -18.08 -21.64 13.61
C LYS A 130 -18.18 -20.79 12.36
N LEU A 131 -17.17 -20.85 11.51
CA LEU A 131 -17.08 -20.11 10.25
C LEU A 131 -17.28 -21.06 9.08
N SER A 132 -18.13 -20.67 8.14
CA SER A 132 -18.39 -21.37 6.89
C SER A 132 -18.04 -20.50 5.70
N ALA A 133 -17.48 -21.13 4.67
CA ALA A 133 -17.15 -20.49 3.39
C ALA A 133 -17.76 -21.29 2.22
N GLU A 134 -18.44 -20.59 1.32
CA GLU A 134 -19.07 -21.15 0.12
C GLU A 134 -18.59 -20.41 -1.12
N MET A 135 -18.14 -21.15 -2.14
CA MET A 135 -17.71 -20.58 -3.41
C MET A 135 -18.94 -20.33 -4.29
N LEU A 136 -19.25 -19.05 -4.53
CA LEU A 136 -20.36 -18.62 -5.37
C LEU A 136 -19.98 -18.63 -6.85
N SER A 137 -18.84 -18.04 -7.17
CA SER A 137 -18.37 -17.92 -8.55
C SER A 137 -16.84 -17.87 -8.64
N ARG A 138 -16.31 -18.14 -9.84
CA ARG A 138 -14.89 -18.05 -10.15
C ARG A 138 -14.68 -17.32 -11.47
N LYS A 139 -13.83 -16.30 -11.45
CA LYS A 139 -13.40 -15.55 -12.65
C LYS A 139 -11.87 -15.57 -12.72
N GLY A 140 -11.33 -16.46 -13.56
CA GLY A 140 -9.89 -16.65 -13.68
C GLY A 140 -9.23 -17.16 -12.39
N GLU A 141 -8.41 -16.32 -11.76
CA GLU A 141 -7.72 -16.60 -10.50
C GLU A 141 -8.45 -16.03 -9.26
N GLU A 142 -9.54 -15.30 -9.48
CA GLU A 142 -10.32 -14.66 -8.43
C GLU A 142 -11.60 -15.47 -8.15
N PHE A 143 -11.96 -15.53 -6.88
CA PHE A 143 -13.07 -16.31 -6.37
C PHE A 143 -14.02 -15.41 -5.59
N GLU A 144 -15.31 -15.55 -5.83
CA GLU A 144 -16.35 -14.91 -5.03
C GLU A 144 -16.78 -15.89 -3.95
N ILE A 145 -16.47 -15.56 -2.69
CA ILE A 145 -16.71 -16.44 -1.55
C ILE A 145 -17.71 -15.78 -0.61
N ALA A 146 -18.79 -16.48 -0.31
CA ALA A 146 -19.73 -16.13 0.74
C ALA A 146 -19.26 -16.72 2.07
N PHE A 147 -19.19 -15.88 3.10
CA PHE A 147 -18.88 -16.26 4.47
C PHE A 147 -20.11 -16.13 5.35
N SER A 148 -20.34 -17.13 6.19
CA SER A 148 -21.34 -17.09 7.26
C SER A 148 -20.79 -17.69 8.53
N TRP A 149 -21.22 -17.21 9.70
CA TRP A 149 -20.66 -17.67 10.97
C TRP A 149 -21.65 -17.64 12.13
N GLN A 150 -21.28 -18.36 13.20
CA GLN A 150 -21.90 -18.29 14.51
C GLN A 150 -20.83 -18.11 15.61
N PRO A 151 -21.08 -17.29 16.64
CA PRO A 151 -22.31 -16.49 16.86
C PRO A 151 -22.42 -15.31 15.88
N GLY A 152 -23.61 -15.11 15.32
CA GLY A 152 -23.87 -14.06 14.32
C GLY A 152 -23.77 -12.62 14.85
N SER A 153 -23.53 -12.44 16.15
CA SER A 153 -23.28 -11.13 16.79
C SER A 153 -21.88 -10.58 16.53
N LEU A 154 -20.93 -11.42 16.07
CA LEU A 154 -19.59 -10.98 15.71
C LEU A 154 -19.61 -10.27 14.35
N SER A 155 -18.87 -9.18 14.26
CA SER A 155 -18.52 -8.54 12.99
C SER A 155 -17.52 -9.39 12.19
N PHE A 156 -17.46 -9.21 10.88
CA PHE A 156 -16.52 -9.95 10.04
C PHE A 156 -15.06 -9.67 10.41
N GLY A 157 -14.73 -8.44 10.82
CA GLY A 157 -13.39 -8.07 11.31
C GLY A 157 -12.99 -8.88 12.56
N GLU A 158 -13.91 -9.06 13.51
CA GLU A 158 -13.67 -9.91 14.69
C GLU A 158 -13.50 -11.39 14.32
N VAL A 159 -14.27 -11.87 13.34
CA VAL A 159 -14.12 -13.22 12.79
C VAL A 159 -12.74 -13.42 12.17
N LEU A 160 -12.27 -12.46 11.35
CA LEU A 160 -10.93 -12.50 10.78
C LEU A 160 -9.85 -12.49 11.88
N GLU A 161 -9.97 -11.64 12.89
CA GLU A 161 -8.99 -11.59 13.99
C GLU A 161 -8.91 -12.92 14.77
N GLN A 162 -10.04 -13.63 14.92
CA GLN A 162 -10.10 -14.91 15.64
C GLN A 162 -9.69 -16.13 14.83
N ALA A 163 -10.02 -16.17 13.52
CA ALA A 163 -9.81 -17.34 12.67
C ALA A 163 -8.68 -17.17 11.65
N GLY A 164 -8.32 -15.94 11.34
CA GLY A 164 -7.38 -15.59 10.31
C GLY A 164 -5.93 -15.54 10.79
N LYS A 165 -5.03 -15.56 9.81
CA LYS A 165 -3.59 -15.37 9.97
C LYS A 165 -3.14 -14.11 9.25
N THR A 166 -1.97 -13.61 9.65
CA THR A 166 -1.37 -12.44 9.02
C THR A 166 -1.03 -12.78 7.56
N PRO A 167 -1.52 -12.01 6.59
CA PRO A 167 -1.29 -12.27 5.17
C PRO A 167 0.12 -11.85 4.76
N LEU A 168 1.11 -12.69 5.08
CA LEU A 168 2.48 -12.46 4.66
C LEU A 168 2.58 -12.55 3.12
N PRO A 169 3.39 -11.67 2.50
CA PRO A 169 3.65 -11.70 1.06
C PRO A 169 4.18 -13.05 0.59
N PRO A 170 3.92 -13.45 -0.67
CA PRO A 170 4.28 -14.78 -1.19
C PRO A 170 5.80 -15.06 -1.21
N TYR A 171 6.64 -14.03 -1.18
CA TYR A 171 8.10 -14.18 -1.11
C TYR A 171 8.61 -14.47 0.32
N ILE A 172 7.75 -14.35 1.35
CA ILE A 172 8.06 -14.84 2.69
C ILE A 172 7.54 -16.27 2.77
N THR A 173 8.46 -17.23 2.68
CA THR A 173 8.13 -18.66 2.51
C THR A 173 7.82 -19.40 3.82
N ARG A 174 8.07 -18.77 4.97
CA ARG A 174 7.70 -19.31 6.28
C ARG A 174 6.23 -19.07 6.59
N GLU A 175 5.68 -19.86 7.49
CA GLU A 175 4.35 -19.61 8.03
C GLU A 175 4.32 -18.34 8.90
N ALA A 176 3.14 -17.71 8.94
CA ALA A 176 2.87 -16.58 9.82
C ALA A 176 2.83 -17.06 11.28
N SER A 177 3.53 -16.35 12.15
CA SER A 177 3.57 -16.58 13.59
C SER A 177 2.68 -15.56 14.31
N GLU A 178 2.30 -15.81 15.56
CA GLU A 178 1.58 -14.82 16.37
C GLU A 178 2.36 -13.51 16.53
N GLY A 179 3.70 -13.59 16.53
CA GLY A 179 4.56 -12.41 16.52
C GLY A 179 4.34 -11.50 15.32
N ASP A 180 3.92 -12.03 14.16
CA ASP A 180 3.66 -11.26 12.95
C ASP A 180 2.47 -10.30 13.09
N LYS A 181 1.51 -10.58 13.97
CA LYS A 181 0.39 -9.66 14.26
C LYS A 181 0.89 -8.29 14.75
N LYS A 182 2.00 -8.29 15.50
CA LYS A 182 2.72 -7.07 15.94
C LYS A 182 3.82 -6.67 14.94
N THR A 183 4.50 -7.69 14.43
CA THR A 183 5.47 -7.76 13.33
C THR A 183 5.23 -6.89 12.12
N TYR A 184 4.11 -7.21 11.50
CA TYR A 184 3.70 -6.78 10.18
C TYR A 184 2.72 -5.62 10.30
N GLN A 185 3.02 -4.71 11.22
CA GLN A 185 2.22 -3.54 11.50
C GLN A 185 3.10 -2.35 11.88
N THR A 186 2.76 -1.17 11.39
CA THR A 186 3.41 0.08 11.79
C THR A 186 2.99 0.49 13.20
N VAL A 187 3.85 1.23 13.92
CA VAL A 187 3.56 1.67 15.30
C VAL A 187 2.45 2.72 15.40
N PHE A 188 2.04 3.28 14.25
CA PHE A 188 1.03 4.32 14.11
C PHE A 188 -0.20 3.83 13.33
N ALA A 189 -0.34 2.52 13.17
CA ALA A 189 -1.48 1.93 12.49
C ALA A 189 -2.78 2.16 13.28
N LYS A 190 -3.83 2.59 12.59
CA LYS A 190 -5.09 2.96 13.21
C LYS A 190 -6.29 2.34 12.52
N ASP A 191 -6.37 2.45 11.20
CA ASP A 191 -7.59 2.17 10.45
C ASP A 191 -7.53 0.80 9.75
N ASP A 192 -8.34 -0.15 10.23
CA ASP A 192 -8.42 -1.51 9.68
C ASP A 192 -8.89 -1.52 8.23
N GLY A 193 -8.28 -2.38 7.41
CA GLY A 193 -8.79 -2.64 6.07
C GLY A 193 -7.74 -3.07 5.03
N SER A 194 -6.46 -3.07 5.36
CA SER A 194 -5.46 -3.48 4.37
C SER A 194 -5.09 -4.96 4.50
N VAL A 195 -4.85 -5.61 3.36
CA VAL A 195 -4.33 -6.98 3.32
C VAL A 195 -2.80 -7.03 3.28
N ALA A 196 -2.14 -5.87 3.27
CA ALA A 196 -0.68 -5.76 3.26
C ALA A 196 -0.21 -4.55 4.09
N ALA A 197 0.88 -4.70 4.81
CA ALA A 197 1.42 -3.59 5.60
C ALA A 197 2.01 -2.50 4.68
N PRO A 198 1.91 -1.21 5.04
CA PRO A 198 2.73 -0.16 4.44
C PRO A 198 4.17 -0.32 4.93
N THR A 199 4.91 -1.21 4.27
CA THR A 199 6.18 -1.77 4.76
C THR A 199 7.29 -0.75 4.98
N ALA A 200 7.27 0.37 4.24
CA ALA A 200 8.22 1.47 4.45
C ALA A 200 8.01 2.14 5.81
N GLY A 201 6.78 2.13 6.32
CA GLY A 201 6.43 2.64 7.64
C GLY A 201 6.88 1.74 8.79
N LEU A 202 7.28 0.48 8.54
CA LEU A 202 7.64 -0.46 9.60
C LEU A 202 8.94 -0.07 10.32
N HIS A 203 9.81 0.71 9.66
CA HIS A 203 11.10 1.15 10.21
C HIS A 203 10.97 2.28 11.23
N PHE A 204 9.81 2.94 11.30
CA PHE A 204 9.57 4.04 12.21
C PHE A 204 9.29 3.55 13.62
N THR A 205 10.01 4.12 14.57
CA THR A 205 9.86 3.93 16.01
C THR A 205 9.46 5.25 16.67
N PRO A 206 8.94 5.23 17.91
CA PRO A 206 8.71 6.46 18.69
C PRO A 206 9.94 7.37 18.76
N GLU A 207 11.14 6.78 18.82
CA GLU A 207 12.41 7.49 18.85
C GLU A 207 12.69 8.22 17.53
N VAL A 208 12.40 7.59 16.39
CA VAL A 208 12.51 8.24 15.07
C VAL A 208 11.55 9.43 14.97
N PHE A 209 10.28 9.27 15.37
CA PHE A 209 9.32 10.38 15.37
C PHE A 209 9.78 11.53 16.26
N LYS A 210 10.33 11.22 17.43
CA LYS A 210 10.92 12.24 18.32
C LYS A 210 12.08 12.98 17.64
N SER A 211 12.97 12.27 16.96
CA SER A 211 14.10 12.89 16.22
C SER A 211 13.62 13.78 15.08
N LEU A 212 12.59 13.36 14.34
CA LEU A 212 11.97 14.14 13.27
C LEU A 212 11.34 15.42 13.83
N GLY A 213 10.59 15.32 14.94
CA GLY A 213 9.98 16.47 15.61
C GLY A 213 11.01 17.48 16.11
N LEU A 214 12.13 17.02 16.71
CA LEU A 214 13.23 17.90 17.14
C LEU A 214 13.90 18.63 15.98
N LYS A 215 13.90 18.04 14.78
CA LYS A 215 14.40 18.66 13.54
C LYS A 215 13.41 19.64 12.92
N GLY A 216 12.19 19.73 13.44
CA GLY A 216 11.12 20.55 12.89
C GLY A 216 10.45 19.94 11.65
N ILE A 217 10.42 18.61 11.55
CA ILE A 217 9.72 17.90 10.48
C ILE A 217 8.34 17.52 11.00
N ASP A 218 7.31 18.09 10.39
CA ASP A 218 5.92 17.78 10.71
C ASP A 218 5.52 16.44 10.04
N HIS A 219 4.53 15.75 10.59
CA HIS A 219 3.97 14.56 9.96
C HIS A 219 2.45 14.54 9.97
N ARG A 220 1.89 13.94 8.91
CA ARG A 220 0.45 13.70 8.74
C ARG A 220 0.21 12.28 8.26
N PHE A 221 -1.02 11.83 8.42
CA PHE A 221 -1.44 10.50 8.00
C PHE A 221 -2.48 10.59 6.89
N LEU A 222 -2.43 9.60 6.00
CA LEU A 222 -3.52 9.22 5.11
C LEU A 222 -3.81 7.75 5.34
N THR A 223 -4.98 7.29 4.91
CA THR A 223 -5.28 5.85 4.87
C THR A 223 -5.36 5.42 3.43
N LEU A 224 -4.66 4.34 3.06
CA LEU A 224 -4.93 3.63 1.81
C LEU A 224 -4.94 2.13 2.09
N HIS A 225 -6.06 1.50 1.79
CA HIS A 225 -6.27 0.08 1.96
C HIS A 225 -5.68 -0.65 0.76
N VAL A 226 -4.49 -1.23 0.98
CA VAL A 226 -3.82 -2.04 -0.04
C VAL A 226 -4.62 -3.31 -0.26
N GLY A 227 -5.08 -3.53 -1.49
CA GLY A 227 -5.87 -4.69 -1.93
C GLY A 227 -5.03 -5.80 -2.60
N ALA A 228 -5.71 -6.74 -3.26
CA ALA A 228 -5.10 -7.93 -3.88
C ALA A 228 -4.00 -7.65 -4.89
N GLY A 229 -4.17 -6.56 -5.64
CA GLY A 229 -3.35 -6.24 -6.80
C GLY A 229 -1.87 -6.09 -6.47
N THR A 230 -1.56 -5.71 -5.22
CA THR A 230 -0.18 -5.51 -4.77
C THR A 230 0.64 -6.80 -4.73
N PHE A 231 -0.01 -7.97 -4.67
CA PHE A 231 0.69 -9.26 -4.72
C PHE A 231 0.76 -9.88 -6.11
N LYS A 232 0.06 -9.30 -7.09
CA LYS A 232 0.02 -9.86 -8.43
C LYS A 232 1.21 -9.36 -9.25
N PRO A 233 2.04 -10.27 -9.80
CA PRO A 233 3.09 -9.87 -10.72
C PRO A 233 2.48 -9.29 -12.00
N VAL A 234 3.22 -8.37 -12.64
CA VAL A 234 2.87 -7.87 -13.97
C VAL A 234 3.08 -9.00 -14.97
N SER A 235 2.00 -9.58 -15.48
CA SER A 235 2.03 -10.73 -16.39
C SER A 235 2.19 -10.36 -17.87
N CYS A 236 2.01 -9.09 -18.23
CA CYS A 236 2.11 -8.59 -19.59
C CYS A 236 3.52 -8.06 -19.92
N HIS A 237 3.94 -8.21 -21.17
CA HIS A 237 5.27 -7.75 -21.63
C HIS A 237 5.42 -6.23 -21.61
N THR A 238 4.33 -5.50 -21.85
CA THR A 238 4.31 -4.04 -21.88
C THR A 238 3.37 -3.48 -20.82
N ILE A 239 3.72 -2.32 -20.27
CA ILE A 239 2.92 -1.67 -19.23
C ILE A 239 1.57 -1.15 -19.76
N GLY A 240 1.48 -0.85 -21.06
CA GLY A 240 0.19 -0.52 -21.67
C GLY A 240 -0.87 -1.62 -21.57
N GLY A 241 -0.45 -2.90 -21.44
CA GLY A 241 -1.36 -4.04 -21.26
C GLY A 241 -1.66 -4.39 -19.80
N HIS A 242 -1.02 -3.71 -18.83
CA HIS A 242 -1.27 -3.97 -17.42
C HIS A 242 -2.46 -3.16 -16.93
N GLN A 243 -3.42 -3.82 -16.28
CA GLN A 243 -4.48 -3.15 -15.56
C GLN A 243 -4.09 -3.01 -14.09
N MET A 244 -3.97 -1.77 -13.62
CA MET A 244 -3.79 -1.48 -12.21
C MET A 244 -5.07 -1.77 -11.44
N HIS A 245 -4.91 -2.42 -10.29
CA HIS A 245 -6.00 -2.54 -9.33
C HIS A 245 -6.27 -1.17 -8.69
N SER A 246 -7.55 -0.87 -8.49
CA SER A 246 -7.96 0.33 -7.77
C SER A 246 -7.77 0.10 -6.28
N GLU A 247 -7.31 1.12 -5.56
CA GLU A 247 -7.16 1.08 -4.11
C GLU A 247 -7.93 2.24 -3.48
N GLN A 248 -8.68 1.92 -2.42
CA GLN A 248 -9.44 2.92 -1.67
C GLN A 248 -8.52 3.69 -0.72
N PHE A 249 -8.66 5.02 -0.72
CA PHE A 249 -7.95 5.91 0.18
C PHE A 249 -8.90 6.90 0.87
N LEU A 250 -8.48 7.34 2.05
CA LEU A 250 -9.12 8.37 2.85
C LEU A 250 -8.09 9.44 3.20
N VAL A 251 -8.45 10.70 2.98
CA VAL A 251 -7.62 11.87 3.27
C VAL A 251 -8.44 12.92 4.00
N ASP A 252 -7.95 13.33 5.16
CA ASP A 252 -8.56 14.42 5.94
C ASP A 252 -8.24 15.79 5.33
N ARG A 253 -9.16 16.73 5.50
CA ARG A 253 -8.99 18.15 5.14
C ARG A 253 -7.70 18.73 5.71
N SER A 254 -7.36 18.39 6.95
CA SER A 254 -6.17 18.87 7.64
C SER A 254 -4.86 18.46 6.96
N LEU A 255 -4.81 17.31 6.27
CA LEU A 255 -3.66 16.89 5.47
C LEU A 255 -3.55 17.77 4.22
N VAL A 256 -4.65 18.04 3.52
CA VAL A 256 -4.65 18.92 2.34
C VAL A 256 -4.22 20.34 2.70
N GLU A 257 -4.70 20.87 3.83
CA GLU A 257 -4.26 22.16 4.37
C GLU A 257 -2.76 22.16 4.70
N ALA A 258 -2.25 21.10 5.34
CA ALA A 258 -0.82 20.97 5.61
C ALA A 258 0.02 20.91 4.32
N LEU A 259 -0.46 20.22 3.29
CA LEU A 259 0.19 20.16 1.97
C LEU A 259 0.23 21.53 1.29
N ILE A 260 -0.74 22.41 1.51
CA ILE A 260 -0.72 23.79 0.99
C ILE A 260 0.26 24.68 1.75
N ASN A 261 0.36 24.49 3.08
CA ASN A 261 1.00 25.43 4.01
C ASN A 261 2.44 25.06 4.41
N HIS A 262 2.93 23.86 4.06
CA HIS A 262 4.31 23.46 4.37
C HIS A 262 5.33 24.46 3.78
N GLN A 263 6.51 24.52 4.41
CA GLN A 263 7.58 25.44 4.03
C GLN A 263 8.82 24.75 3.45
N GLY A 264 8.97 23.43 3.70
CA GLY A 264 10.07 22.61 3.20
C GLY A 264 9.64 21.68 2.08
N LYS A 265 10.10 20.43 2.15
CA LYS A 265 9.80 19.38 1.17
C LYS A 265 8.65 18.51 1.61
N VAL A 266 7.90 17.93 0.67
CA VAL A 266 6.94 16.86 0.97
C VAL A 266 7.64 15.52 0.87
N ILE A 267 7.56 14.73 1.95
CA ILE A 267 8.18 13.41 2.07
C ILE A 267 7.07 12.34 2.07
N GLY A 268 7.02 11.53 1.02
CA GLY A 268 6.14 10.36 0.96
C GLY A 268 6.81 9.14 1.60
N VAL A 269 6.13 8.50 2.56
CA VAL A 269 6.60 7.24 3.14
C VAL A 269 5.85 6.07 2.51
N GLY A 270 6.55 5.35 1.64
CA GLY A 270 6.04 4.22 0.88
C GLY A 270 5.42 4.64 -0.45
N THR A 271 5.48 3.72 -1.41
CA THR A 271 4.88 3.84 -2.75
C THR A 271 3.37 4.06 -2.72
N THR A 272 2.70 3.55 -1.70
CA THR A 272 1.27 3.73 -1.48
C THR A 272 0.94 5.20 -1.16
N SER A 273 1.60 5.78 -0.16
CA SER A 273 1.43 7.19 0.20
C SER A 273 1.80 8.11 -0.97
N MET A 274 2.87 7.77 -1.69
CA MET A 274 3.29 8.45 -2.92
C MET A 274 2.17 8.49 -3.98
N ARG A 275 1.51 7.35 -4.26
CA ARG A 275 0.39 7.28 -5.20
C ARG A 275 -0.82 8.08 -4.71
N THR A 276 -1.19 8.00 -3.43
CA THR A 276 -2.30 8.79 -2.88
C THR A 276 -2.03 10.28 -3.01
N LEU A 277 -0.85 10.75 -2.61
CA LEU A 277 -0.48 12.15 -2.70
C LEU A 277 -0.59 12.66 -4.14
N GLU A 278 0.05 12.00 -5.09
CA GLU A 278 -0.05 12.39 -6.49
C GLU A 278 -1.49 12.31 -7.03
N SER A 279 -2.31 11.36 -6.55
CA SER A 279 -3.73 11.29 -6.90
C SER A 279 -4.52 12.52 -6.41
N LEU A 280 -4.14 13.14 -5.28
CA LEU A 280 -4.76 14.38 -4.82
C LEU A 280 -4.52 15.53 -5.81
N TYR A 281 -3.33 15.65 -6.38
CA TYR A 281 -3.09 16.66 -7.42
C TYR A 281 -4.03 16.44 -8.62
N TRP A 282 -4.13 15.22 -9.12
CA TRP A 282 -4.98 14.91 -10.28
C TRP A 282 -6.46 15.09 -9.96
N LEU A 283 -6.90 14.71 -8.77
CA LEU A 283 -8.27 14.98 -8.33
C LEU A 283 -8.56 16.48 -8.28
N GLY A 284 -7.65 17.27 -7.71
CA GLY A 284 -7.75 18.73 -7.72
C GLY A 284 -7.93 19.30 -9.12
N LEU A 285 -7.14 18.81 -10.08
CA LEU A 285 -7.28 19.18 -11.49
C LEU A 285 -8.64 18.76 -12.08
N LYS A 286 -9.14 17.56 -11.77
CA LYS A 286 -10.48 17.14 -12.20
C LYS A 286 -11.56 18.06 -11.64
N LEU A 287 -11.47 18.41 -10.35
CA LEU A 287 -12.41 19.31 -9.69
C LEU A 287 -12.40 20.70 -10.34
N LEU A 288 -11.22 21.24 -10.70
CA LEU A 288 -11.11 22.48 -11.47
C LEU A 288 -11.81 22.39 -12.83
N ASN A 289 -11.72 21.23 -13.48
CA ASN A 289 -12.37 20.94 -14.77
C ASN A 289 -13.84 20.48 -14.63
N GLY A 290 -14.47 20.72 -13.49
CA GLY A 290 -15.91 20.49 -13.30
C GLY A 290 -16.30 19.07 -12.87
N TYR A 291 -15.35 18.17 -12.62
CA TYR A 291 -15.67 16.87 -12.00
C TYR A 291 -16.28 17.08 -10.62
N ARG A 292 -17.37 16.39 -10.31
CA ARG A 292 -18.02 16.43 -9.00
C ARG A 292 -18.33 14.99 -8.61
N PRO A 293 -17.50 14.35 -7.76
CA PRO A 293 -17.89 13.08 -7.16
C PRO A 293 -19.11 13.39 -6.29
N GLY A 294 -20.22 12.69 -6.52
CA GLY A 294 -21.44 12.84 -5.73
C GLY A 294 -21.26 12.18 -4.36
N ASN A 295 -22.09 11.19 -4.06
CA ASN A 295 -21.92 10.35 -2.86
C ASN A 295 -20.92 9.20 -3.06
N ASP A 296 -20.44 9.00 -4.29
CA ASP A 296 -19.49 7.95 -4.63
C ASP A 296 -18.05 8.38 -4.33
N PRO A 297 -17.14 7.43 -4.00
CA PRO A 297 -15.71 7.72 -3.87
C PRO A 297 -15.15 8.42 -5.10
N ALA A 298 -14.31 9.43 -4.88
CA ALA A 298 -13.65 10.15 -5.96
C ALA A 298 -12.71 9.23 -6.76
N GLN A 299 -12.84 9.20 -8.09
CA GLN A 299 -12.13 8.24 -8.94
C GLN A 299 -10.91 8.86 -9.64
N ILE A 300 -9.76 8.20 -9.55
CA ILE A 300 -8.54 8.53 -10.29
C ILE A 300 -8.12 7.33 -11.13
N GLY A 301 -8.25 7.50 -12.45
CA GLY A 301 -7.90 6.50 -13.44
C GLY A 301 -6.40 6.35 -13.67
N GLN A 302 -6.02 5.13 -14.06
CA GLN A 302 -4.64 4.71 -14.31
C GLN A 302 -3.83 5.66 -15.20
N TRP A 303 -4.40 6.09 -16.33
CA TRP A 303 -3.68 6.85 -17.35
C TRP A 303 -3.93 8.36 -17.32
N GLU A 304 -4.74 8.85 -16.38
CA GLU A 304 -5.09 10.27 -16.28
C GLU A 304 -3.90 11.25 -16.26
N PRO A 305 -2.78 10.96 -15.55
CA PRO A 305 -1.62 11.87 -15.52
C PRO A 305 -0.98 12.17 -16.87
N TYR A 306 -1.17 11.25 -17.82
CA TYR A 306 -0.51 11.23 -19.11
C TYR A 306 -1.37 11.88 -20.20
N LEU A 307 -2.61 12.23 -19.89
CA LEU A 307 -3.47 12.96 -20.81
C LEU A 307 -2.92 14.38 -21.05
N PRO A 308 -3.08 14.92 -22.27
CA PRO A 308 -2.72 16.30 -22.58
C PRO A 308 -3.66 17.27 -21.85
N GLY A 309 -3.16 18.43 -21.47
CA GLY A 309 -3.95 19.47 -20.81
C GLY A 309 -3.09 20.45 -20.02
N LEU A 310 -3.69 21.57 -19.64
CA LEU A 310 -3.08 22.52 -18.71
C LEU A 310 -2.95 21.87 -17.34
N LYS A 311 -1.76 22.01 -16.76
CA LYS A 311 -1.39 21.42 -15.47
C LYS A 311 -1.07 22.60 -14.54
N PRO A 312 -2.03 23.03 -13.70
CA PRO A 312 -1.87 24.20 -12.85
C PRO A 312 -0.82 23.94 -11.77
N GLU A 313 -0.48 25.00 -11.05
CA GLU A 313 0.41 24.87 -9.89
C GLU A 313 -0.20 23.93 -8.84
N PRO A 314 0.60 23.08 -8.17
CA PRO A 314 0.07 22.11 -7.21
C PRO A 314 -0.83 22.72 -6.13
N LYS A 315 -0.50 23.94 -5.66
CA LYS A 315 -1.32 24.66 -4.67
C LYS A 315 -2.72 25.01 -5.19
N GLU A 316 -2.87 25.28 -6.48
CA GLU A 316 -4.19 25.56 -7.08
C GLU A 316 -5.05 24.30 -7.12
N ALA A 317 -4.48 23.17 -7.52
CA ALA A 317 -5.16 21.88 -7.50
C ALA A 317 -5.60 21.48 -6.09
N LEU A 318 -4.73 21.64 -5.07
CA LEU A 318 -5.08 21.35 -3.68
C LEU A 318 -6.16 22.29 -3.13
N LYS A 319 -6.15 23.57 -3.49
CA LYS A 319 -7.22 24.51 -3.12
C LYS A 319 -8.58 24.09 -3.66
N ALA A 320 -8.65 23.53 -4.87
CA ALA A 320 -9.91 23.00 -5.39
C ALA A 320 -10.46 21.83 -4.56
N ILE A 321 -9.59 21.06 -3.89
CA ILE A 321 -10.03 20.03 -2.92
C ILE A 321 -10.55 20.69 -1.63
N ILE A 322 -9.90 21.75 -1.14
CA ILE A 322 -10.41 22.54 0.01
C ILE A 322 -11.79 23.12 -0.29
N ASP A 323 -11.96 23.74 -1.45
CA ASP A 323 -13.27 24.24 -1.90
C ASP A 323 -14.32 23.12 -1.96
N TRP A 324 -13.92 21.91 -2.35
CA TRP A 324 -14.82 20.76 -2.38
C TRP A 324 -15.22 20.33 -0.97
N PHE A 325 -14.30 20.31 0.00
CA PHE A 325 -14.63 20.07 1.40
C PHE A 325 -15.68 21.07 1.91
N GLU A 326 -15.46 22.35 1.64
CA GLU A 326 -16.34 23.43 2.08
C GLU A 326 -17.73 23.35 1.46
N ARG A 327 -17.81 23.12 0.15
CA ARG A 327 -19.09 22.99 -0.56
C ARG A 327 -19.93 21.81 -0.09
N ASN A 328 -19.30 20.71 0.29
CA ASN A 328 -19.99 19.49 0.73
C ASN A 328 -20.16 19.43 2.25
N GLY A 329 -19.54 20.32 3.03
CA GLY A 329 -19.61 20.31 4.49
C GLY A 329 -18.98 19.07 5.12
N VAL A 330 -17.94 18.50 4.49
CA VAL A 330 -17.24 17.29 4.96
C VAL A 330 -15.78 17.59 5.31
N ASN A 331 -15.19 16.77 6.18
CA ASN A 331 -13.81 16.92 6.64
C ASN A 331 -12.87 15.81 6.17
N ALA A 332 -13.40 14.80 5.48
CA ALA A 332 -12.64 13.69 4.94
C ALA A 332 -13.09 13.39 3.52
N LEU A 333 -12.13 13.06 2.66
CA LEU A 333 -12.32 12.75 1.26
C LEU A 333 -12.01 11.26 1.09
N GLN A 334 -13.02 10.52 0.65
CA GLN A 334 -12.86 9.15 0.20
C GLN A 334 -12.62 9.13 -1.31
N GLY A 335 -11.66 8.33 -1.75
CA GLY A 335 -11.37 8.14 -3.15
C GLY A 335 -10.81 6.77 -3.48
N GLU A 336 -10.69 6.52 -4.76
CA GLU A 336 -10.16 5.31 -5.35
C GLU A 336 -9.13 5.67 -6.40
N THR A 337 -7.97 5.01 -6.36
CA THR A 337 -6.89 5.28 -7.29
C THR A 337 -6.36 4.01 -7.95
N SER A 338 -6.40 4.01 -9.28
CA SER A 338 -5.68 3.05 -10.13
C SER A 338 -4.43 3.66 -10.74
N LEU A 339 -4.03 4.86 -10.27
CA LEU A 339 -2.90 5.64 -10.76
C LEU A 339 -1.65 4.77 -10.97
N ILE A 340 -1.13 4.75 -12.19
CA ILE A 340 0.16 4.14 -12.50
C ILE A 340 1.22 5.23 -12.61
N ILE A 341 2.37 5.00 -11.97
CA ILE A 341 3.54 5.87 -12.03
C ILE A 341 4.66 5.09 -12.71
N VAL A 342 5.01 5.50 -13.92
CA VAL A 342 6.11 4.93 -14.73
C VAL A 342 7.07 6.02 -15.19
N PRO A 343 8.31 5.68 -15.62
CA PRO A 343 9.28 6.66 -16.09
C PRO A 343 8.72 7.62 -17.14
N GLY A 344 9.08 8.90 -17.01
CA GLY A 344 8.46 10.02 -17.71
C GLY A 344 7.27 10.67 -16.98
N TYR A 345 6.86 10.11 -15.83
CA TYR A 345 5.90 10.76 -14.94
C TYR A 345 6.48 12.03 -14.31
N LYS A 346 5.69 13.11 -14.28
CA LYS A 346 6.08 14.40 -13.70
C LYS A 346 5.45 14.54 -12.32
N PHE A 347 6.25 14.34 -11.27
CA PHE A 347 5.82 14.46 -9.87
C PHE A 347 5.43 15.89 -9.52
N ARG A 348 4.32 16.03 -8.79
CA ARG A 348 3.71 17.33 -8.50
C ARG A 348 3.77 17.70 -7.04
N LEU A 349 3.65 16.71 -6.16
CA LEU A 349 3.55 16.97 -4.72
C LEU A 349 4.73 16.44 -3.95
N VAL A 350 5.23 15.24 -4.25
CA VAL A 350 6.32 14.65 -3.46
C VAL A 350 7.69 15.04 -3.99
N ASP A 351 8.56 15.43 -3.06
CA ASP A 351 9.95 15.79 -3.33
C ASP A 351 10.93 14.73 -2.81
N VAL A 352 10.55 13.96 -1.79
CA VAL A 352 11.40 12.93 -1.16
C VAL A 352 10.60 11.65 -0.95
N LEU A 353 11.17 10.49 -1.27
CA LEU A 353 10.55 9.18 -1.10
C LEU A 353 11.36 8.32 -0.13
N VAL A 354 10.72 7.89 0.96
CA VAL A 354 11.21 6.81 1.82
C VAL A 354 10.50 5.52 1.41
N THR A 355 11.22 4.48 1.01
CA THR A 355 10.59 3.21 0.59
C THR A 355 11.50 2.01 0.86
N ASN A 356 10.99 0.78 0.75
CA ASN A 356 11.81 -0.43 0.76
C ASN A 356 12.43 -0.68 -0.64
N PHE A 357 13.26 -1.71 -0.75
CA PHE A 357 13.57 -2.31 -2.04
C PHE A 357 12.40 -3.15 -2.55
N HIS A 358 12.13 -3.11 -3.86
CA HIS A 358 10.97 -3.78 -4.48
C HIS A 358 11.38 -4.91 -5.41
N GLN A 359 10.49 -5.87 -5.63
CA GLN A 359 10.75 -7.00 -6.51
C GLN A 359 11.10 -6.55 -7.94
N PRO A 360 11.98 -7.29 -8.65
CA PRO A 360 12.18 -7.07 -10.07
C PRO A 360 10.85 -7.24 -10.82
N ARG A 361 10.68 -6.52 -11.94
CA ARG A 361 9.49 -6.58 -12.81
C ARG A 361 8.17 -6.26 -12.08
N SER A 362 8.23 -5.34 -11.11
CA SER A 362 7.05 -4.87 -10.36
C SER A 362 6.69 -3.43 -10.70
N THR A 363 5.41 -3.08 -10.55
CA THR A 363 4.94 -1.69 -10.69
C THR A 363 5.55 -0.75 -9.64
N LEU A 364 5.86 -1.27 -8.45
CA LEU A 364 6.56 -0.52 -7.41
C LEU A 364 7.99 -0.12 -7.85
N LEU A 365 8.69 -1.01 -8.55
CA LEU A 365 10.00 -0.70 -9.12
C LEU A 365 9.91 0.33 -10.25
N LEU A 366 8.84 0.31 -11.06
CA LEU A 366 8.59 1.36 -12.06
C LEU A 366 8.42 2.74 -11.42
N LEU A 367 7.67 2.80 -10.31
CA LEU A 367 7.48 4.04 -9.56
C LEU A 367 8.81 4.56 -9.02
N VAL A 368 9.62 3.70 -8.41
CA VAL A 368 10.96 4.10 -7.93
C VAL A 368 11.83 4.55 -9.09
N ALA A 369 11.80 3.85 -10.23
CA ALA A 369 12.55 4.23 -11.40
C ALA A 369 12.08 5.58 -11.99
N ALA A 370 10.78 5.87 -11.93
CA ALA A 370 10.25 7.17 -12.34
C ALA A 370 10.71 8.29 -11.41
N PHE A 371 10.72 8.04 -10.10
CA PHE A 371 11.02 9.05 -9.09
C PHE A 371 12.52 9.36 -8.97
N ALA A 372 13.34 8.31 -8.90
CA ALA A 372 14.79 8.44 -8.80
C ALA A 372 15.45 8.70 -10.16
N GLY A 373 14.76 8.43 -11.28
CA GLY A 373 15.36 8.48 -12.60
C GLY A 373 16.44 7.40 -12.77
N PRO A 374 17.41 7.56 -13.68
CA PRO A 374 18.35 6.50 -14.08
C PRO A 374 19.23 5.96 -12.94
N VAL A 375 19.40 6.71 -11.85
CA VAL A 375 20.22 6.32 -10.68
C VAL A 375 19.66 5.10 -9.93
N TRP A 376 18.38 4.76 -10.11
CA TRP A 376 17.76 3.64 -9.37
C TRP A 376 18.54 2.32 -9.56
N LYS A 377 19.06 2.06 -10.77
CA LYS A 377 19.85 0.84 -11.05
C LYS A 377 21.15 0.82 -10.25
N ALA A 378 21.85 1.95 -10.22
CA ALA A 378 23.08 2.10 -9.43
C ALA A 378 22.81 1.95 -7.93
N ALA A 379 21.68 2.48 -7.43
CA ALA A 379 21.28 2.33 -6.04
C ALA A 379 21.00 0.87 -5.67
N TYR A 380 20.27 0.14 -6.51
CA TYR A 380 19.99 -1.29 -6.27
C TYR A 380 21.27 -2.14 -6.38
N GLN A 381 22.17 -1.83 -7.33
CA GLN A 381 23.47 -2.51 -7.43
C GLN A 381 24.35 -2.24 -6.21
N PHE A 382 24.40 -0.98 -5.74
CA PHE A 382 25.11 -0.61 -4.52
C PHE A 382 24.56 -1.41 -3.34
N ALA A 383 23.24 -1.52 -3.21
CA ALA A 383 22.59 -2.28 -2.14
C ALA A 383 22.99 -3.77 -2.16
N LEU A 384 22.98 -4.41 -3.33
CA LEU A 384 23.40 -5.81 -3.50
C LEU A 384 24.87 -6.02 -3.15
N ASN A 385 25.74 -5.11 -3.59
CA ASN A 385 27.19 -5.16 -3.35
C ASN A 385 27.57 -4.89 -1.89
N ASN A 386 26.66 -4.29 -1.12
CA ASN A 386 26.92 -3.87 0.24
C ASN A 386 26.04 -4.62 1.26
N ASP A 387 25.47 -5.78 0.95
CA ASP A 387 24.71 -6.61 1.89
C ASP A 387 23.44 -5.95 2.47
N PHE A 388 22.71 -5.19 1.67
CA PHE A 388 21.37 -4.75 2.06
C PHE A 388 20.37 -5.90 2.00
N ARG A 389 19.38 -5.83 2.87
CA ARG A 389 18.23 -6.74 2.91
C ARG A 389 17.07 -6.13 2.13
N PHE A 390 16.32 -6.95 1.40
CA PHE A 390 15.32 -6.50 0.43
C PHE A 390 13.88 -6.80 0.89
N LEU A 391 12.92 -6.13 0.24
CA LEU A 391 11.47 -6.31 0.40
C LEU A 391 10.94 -5.89 1.79
N SER A 392 9.78 -6.43 2.18
CA SER A 392 8.95 -5.97 3.30
C SER A 392 9.71 -5.74 4.62
N TYR A 393 10.49 -6.73 5.05
CA TYR A 393 11.24 -6.69 6.31
C TYR A 393 12.72 -6.31 6.13
N GLY A 394 13.09 -5.92 4.91
CA GLY A 394 14.46 -5.57 4.54
C GLY A 394 14.89 -4.23 5.09
N ASP A 395 15.72 -3.55 4.33
CA ASP A 395 16.22 -2.21 4.60
C ASP A 395 15.47 -1.16 3.77
N SER A 396 15.75 0.13 4.02
CA SER A 396 15.06 1.25 3.38
C SER A 396 15.96 2.02 2.41
N CYS A 397 15.32 2.76 1.51
CA CYS A 397 15.90 3.73 0.61
C CYS A 397 15.30 5.12 0.89
N LEU A 398 16.14 6.13 0.76
CA LEU A 398 15.78 7.55 0.72
C LEU A 398 16.19 8.09 -0.65
N PHE A 399 15.20 8.44 -1.47
CA PHE A 399 15.38 9.06 -2.77
C PHE A 399 14.90 10.51 -2.73
N PHE A 400 15.58 11.37 -3.48
CA PHE A 400 15.16 12.76 -3.72
C PHE A 400 14.72 12.88 -5.18
N ARG A 401 13.65 13.62 -5.45
CA ARG A 401 13.11 13.80 -6.80
C ARG A 401 14.20 14.33 -7.73
N ASN A 402 14.37 13.69 -8.89
CA ASN A 402 15.28 14.19 -9.91
C ASN A 402 14.70 15.44 -10.58
N GLU A 403 15.27 16.61 -10.29
CA GLU A 403 14.79 17.88 -10.85
C GLU A 403 15.11 18.04 -12.34
N LYS A 404 16.08 17.29 -12.89
CA LYS A 404 16.52 17.40 -14.31
C LYS A 404 15.51 16.84 -15.31
N GLU A 405 14.53 16.08 -14.84
CA GLU A 405 13.42 15.56 -15.65
C GLU A 405 12.08 16.24 -15.32
N SER A 406 12.07 17.42 -14.66
CA SER A 406 10.86 18.19 -14.32
C SER A 406 10.29 18.99 -15.48
#